data_AF-A0A8T4ZIM7-F1
#
_entry.id   AF-A0A8T4ZIM7-F1
#
_cell.length_a   1.000
_cell.length_b   1.000
_cell.length_c   1.000
_cell.angle_alpha   90.00
_cell.angle_beta   90.00
_cell.angle_gamma   90.00
#
_symmetry.space_group_name_H-M   'P 1'
#
loop_
_entity.id
_entity.type
_entity.pdbx_description
1 polymer ?
#
loop_
_entity_poly.entity_id
_entity_poly.type
_entity_poly.pdbx_seq_one_letter_code
_entity_poly.pdbx_strand_id
1 'polypeptide(L)'
;SKLSKTRVGLPNKTMAEATFRNLETVGPPVYGNEAKRVGREIQRNLGLEPMDEPFTEQCQRLTTPQEYEAMQRRLLEPWQMHFGADDYVDYTWHAPSVRLYTAKAILRPIPGYTYPAWASNAMGGIRSTIDPSILVAGKTIGLTIVDLLTKPELLAKAWEEFKERTGGGVGGSKWVAPLLPKDFHPPVDMRWPEYVLTPRGEEWTLPTPKWE
;
A
#
# COMPACT_ATOMS: atom_id res chain seq x y z
N SER A 1 9.32 -4.05 15.45
CA SER A 1 7.86 -4.31 15.54
C SER A 1 7.39 -4.74 16.94
N LYS A 2 8.00 -4.25 18.04
CA LYS A 2 7.62 -4.69 19.41
C LYS A 2 6.37 -4.02 20.00
N LEU A 3 5.79 -3.02 19.33
CA LEU A 3 4.65 -2.25 19.83
C LEU A 3 3.30 -2.69 19.26
N SER A 4 3.27 -3.33 18.08
CA SER A 4 2.06 -3.93 17.50
C SER A 4 2.30 -5.42 17.33
N LYS A 5 1.40 -6.27 17.84
CA LYS A 5 1.43 -7.73 17.63
C LYS A 5 1.11 -8.06 16.17
N THR A 6 1.97 -7.64 15.26
CA THR A 6 1.82 -7.82 13.80
C THR A 6 2.71 -8.96 13.36
N ARG A 7 2.17 -9.91 12.60
CA ARG A 7 2.98 -10.94 11.95
C ARG A 7 3.94 -10.31 10.95
N VAL A 8 4.87 -11.11 10.45
CA VAL A 8 5.74 -10.75 9.32
C VAL A 8 5.07 -11.18 8.03
N GLY A 9 5.22 -10.43 6.93
CA GLY A 9 4.64 -10.82 5.63
C GLY A 9 5.20 -12.15 5.14
N LEU A 10 4.32 -13.06 4.73
CA LEU A 10 4.68 -14.31 4.06
C LEU A 10 4.65 -14.07 2.53
N PRO A 11 5.81 -13.94 1.86
CA PRO A 11 5.83 -13.68 0.43
C PRO A 11 5.39 -14.93 -0.37
N ASN A 12 4.75 -14.69 -1.51
CA ASN A 12 4.46 -15.73 -2.51
C ASN A 12 5.01 -15.27 -3.86
N LYS A 13 6.10 -15.89 -4.29
CA LYS A 13 6.83 -15.55 -5.51
C LYS A 13 5.98 -15.83 -6.75
N THR A 14 5.26 -16.94 -6.76
CA THR A 14 4.36 -17.31 -7.86
C THR A 14 3.29 -16.24 -8.10
N MET A 15 2.65 -15.74 -7.04
CA MET A 15 1.68 -14.65 -7.13
C MET A 15 2.33 -13.32 -7.54
N ALA A 16 3.52 -13.00 -7.01
CA ALA A 16 4.27 -11.79 -7.36
C ALA A 16 4.64 -11.75 -8.85
N GLU A 17 5.17 -12.85 -9.39
CA GLU A 17 5.53 -12.96 -10.80
C GLU A 17 4.32 -12.86 -11.73
N ALA A 18 3.21 -13.53 -11.37
CA ALA A 18 1.97 -13.45 -12.16
C ALA A 18 1.40 -12.03 -12.18
N THR A 19 1.35 -11.38 -11.02
CA THR A 19 0.86 -10.00 -10.90
C THR A 19 1.76 -9.03 -11.67
N PHE A 20 3.08 -9.22 -11.60
CA PHE A 20 4.02 -8.36 -12.31
C PHE A 20 3.90 -8.50 -13.84
N ARG A 21 3.75 -9.71 -14.39
CA ARG A 21 3.50 -9.90 -15.83
C ARG A 21 2.23 -9.18 -16.30
N ASN A 22 1.19 -9.18 -15.48
CA ASN A 22 -0.03 -8.44 -15.76
C ASN A 22 0.17 -6.93 -15.65
N LEU A 23 1.00 -6.47 -14.72
CA LEU A 23 1.40 -5.06 -14.63
C LEU A 23 2.21 -4.62 -15.85
N GLU A 24 3.11 -5.47 -16.37
CA GLU A 24 3.85 -5.21 -17.62
C GLU A 24 2.90 -5.07 -18.81
N THR A 25 1.85 -5.89 -18.84
CA THR A 25 0.81 -5.83 -19.88
C THR A 25 -0.01 -4.53 -19.79
N VAL A 26 -0.32 -4.07 -18.58
CA VAL A 26 -1.09 -2.83 -18.34
C VAL A 26 -0.24 -1.58 -18.55
N GLY A 27 1.05 -1.65 -18.19
CA GLY A 27 1.96 -0.52 -18.17
C GLY A 27 1.87 0.33 -16.90
N PRO A 28 2.82 1.28 -16.72
CA PRO A 28 2.80 2.21 -15.60
C PRO A 28 1.69 3.27 -15.76
N PRO A 29 1.33 4.00 -14.68
CA PRO A 29 0.43 5.13 -14.78
C PRO A 29 0.97 6.22 -15.71
N VAL A 30 0.11 6.75 -16.57
CA VAL A 30 0.45 7.85 -17.50
C VAL A 30 -0.35 9.09 -17.10
N TYR A 31 0.34 10.20 -16.85
CA TYR A 31 -0.26 11.45 -16.42
C TYR A 31 -0.38 12.42 -17.59
N GLY A 32 -1.62 12.62 -18.07
CA GLY A 32 -1.93 13.48 -19.21
C GLY A 32 -1.83 14.97 -18.93
N ASN A 33 -2.12 15.80 -19.95
CA ASN A 33 -2.00 17.25 -19.89
C ASN A 33 -2.77 17.90 -18.74
N GLU A 34 -3.94 17.37 -18.39
CA GLU A 34 -4.74 17.88 -17.28
C GLU A 34 -4.08 17.63 -15.93
N ALA A 35 -3.49 16.45 -15.73
CA ALA A 35 -2.71 16.15 -14.54
C ALA A 35 -1.50 17.10 -14.44
N LYS A 36 -0.77 17.28 -15.55
CA LYS A 36 0.37 18.19 -15.60
C LYS A 36 -0.04 19.66 -15.36
N ARG A 37 -1.23 20.06 -15.82
CA ARG A 37 -1.81 21.39 -15.54
C ARG A 37 -1.97 21.60 -14.04
N VAL A 38 -2.54 20.62 -13.33
CA VAL A 38 -2.69 20.63 -11.87
C VAL A 38 -1.33 20.71 -11.17
N GLY A 39 -0.34 19.90 -11.59
CA GLY A 39 1.00 19.95 -11.01
C GLY A 39 1.67 21.32 -11.15
N ARG A 40 1.54 21.95 -12.33
CA ARG A 40 2.02 23.32 -12.58
C ARG A 40 1.24 24.38 -11.78
N GLU A 41 -0.05 24.19 -11.57
CA GLU A 41 -0.88 25.10 -10.77
C GLU A 41 -0.46 25.07 -9.29
N ILE A 42 -0.19 23.87 -8.76
CA ILE A 42 0.38 23.72 -7.41
C ILE A 42 1.72 24.46 -7.31
N GLN A 43 2.61 24.31 -8.29
CA GLN A 43 3.89 25.03 -8.31
C GLN A 43 3.70 26.55 -8.31
N ARG A 44 2.82 27.10 -9.17
CA ARG A 44 2.49 28.54 -9.17
C ARG A 44 1.98 29.02 -7.82
N ASN A 45 1.05 28.29 -7.21
CA ASN A 45 0.46 28.67 -5.93
C ASN A 45 1.47 28.63 -4.77
N LEU A 46 2.55 27.87 -4.92
CA LEU A 46 3.68 27.83 -4.00
C LEU A 46 4.74 28.90 -4.29
N GLY A 47 4.53 29.77 -5.28
CA GLY A 47 5.49 30.78 -5.71
C GLY A 47 6.70 30.21 -6.46
N LEU A 48 6.59 29.00 -7.01
CA LEU A 48 7.63 28.33 -7.76
C LEU A 48 7.43 28.53 -9.27
N GLU A 49 8.54 28.55 -10.02
CA GLU A 49 8.48 28.50 -11.48
C GLU A 49 7.96 27.13 -11.93
N PRO A 50 6.84 27.06 -12.68
CA PRO A 50 6.25 25.79 -13.05
C PRO A 50 7.10 25.02 -14.06
N MET A 51 7.26 23.73 -13.81
CA MET A 51 8.00 22.84 -14.70
C MET A 51 7.08 22.32 -15.82
N ASP A 52 7.56 22.32 -17.06
CA ASP A 52 6.81 21.75 -18.21
C ASP A 52 6.36 20.32 -17.92
N GLU A 53 7.29 19.52 -17.40
CA GLU A 53 7.08 18.19 -16.84
C GLU A 53 7.13 18.25 -15.31
N PRO A 54 5.98 18.42 -14.63
CA PRO A 54 5.94 18.64 -13.19
C PRO A 54 6.08 17.35 -12.37
N PHE A 55 5.97 16.16 -12.99
CA PHE A 55 6.01 14.88 -12.30
C PHE A 55 7.34 14.16 -12.47
N THR A 56 7.67 13.26 -11.54
CA THR A 56 8.87 12.42 -11.63
C THR A 56 8.72 11.37 -12.73
N GLU A 57 9.84 10.97 -13.33
CA GLU A 57 9.88 9.81 -14.24
C GLU A 57 9.58 8.51 -13.49
N GLN A 58 10.02 8.43 -12.22
CA GLN A 58 9.84 7.25 -11.39
C GLN A 58 8.37 6.87 -11.19
N CYS A 59 7.44 7.83 -11.09
CA CYS A 59 6.02 7.52 -10.96
C CYS A 59 5.35 7.06 -12.27
N GLN A 60 6.11 7.01 -13.36
CA GLN A 60 5.67 6.66 -14.71
C GLN A 60 6.51 5.53 -15.32
N ARG A 61 7.32 4.84 -14.50
CA ARG A 61 8.19 3.72 -14.92
C ARG A 61 7.87 2.48 -14.11
N LEU A 62 7.88 1.32 -14.75
CA LEU A 62 7.81 0.05 -14.04
C LEU A 62 9.12 -0.20 -13.29
N THR A 63 9.01 -0.77 -12.10
CA THR A 63 10.14 -1.23 -11.30
C THR A 63 9.95 -2.71 -11.07
N THR A 64 10.94 -3.53 -11.44
CA THR A 64 10.84 -4.98 -11.25
C THR A 64 10.79 -5.35 -9.76
N PRO A 65 10.21 -6.49 -9.37
CA PRO A 65 10.20 -6.93 -7.98
C PRO A 65 11.61 -6.98 -7.37
N GLN A 66 12.61 -7.39 -8.14
CA GLN A 66 14.01 -7.48 -7.72
C GLN A 66 14.64 -6.11 -7.51
N GLU A 67 14.41 -5.16 -8.41
CA GLU A 67 14.86 -3.77 -8.23
C GLU A 67 14.19 -3.15 -7.01
N TYR A 68 12.89 -3.36 -6.82
CA TYR A 68 12.15 -2.84 -5.67
C TYR A 68 12.68 -3.43 -4.35
N GLU A 69 12.92 -4.74 -4.30
CA GLU A 69 13.51 -5.39 -3.13
C GLU A 69 14.92 -4.85 -2.84
N ALA A 70 15.75 -4.65 -3.88
CA ALA A 70 17.08 -4.07 -3.72
C ALA A 70 17.03 -2.62 -3.22
N MET A 71 16.09 -1.82 -3.73
CA MET A 71 15.87 -0.45 -3.25
C MET A 71 15.46 -0.44 -1.78
N GLN A 72 14.51 -1.30 -1.40
CA GLN A 72 14.07 -1.41 -0.01
C GLN A 72 15.20 -1.89 0.90
N ARG A 73 15.99 -2.87 0.47
CA ARG A 73 17.11 -3.39 1.26
C ARG A 73 18.16 -2.33 1.61
N ARG A 74 18.37 -1.35 0.73
CA ARG A 74 19.27 -0.20 0.96
C ARG A 74 18.73 0.78 2.00
N LEU A 75 17.42 0.84 2.20
CA LEU A 75 16.77 1.73 3.17
C LEU A 75 16.64 1.11 4.57
N LEU A 76 16.92 -0.19 4.70
CA LEU A 76 16.73 -0.94 5.93
C LEU A 76 18.08 -1.28 6.56
N GLU A 77 18.18 -1.06 7.87
CA GLU A 77 19.30 -1.53 8.69
C GLU A 77 19.50 -3.06 8.53
N PRO A 78 20.74 -3.57 8.54
CA PRO A 78 21.03 -4.98 8.22
C PRO A 78 20.23 -6.01 9.04
N TRP A 79 19.91 -5.70 10.29
CA TRP A 79 19.11 -6.57 11.17
C TRP A 79 17.60 -6.48 10.92
N GLN A 80 17.12 -5.45 10.23
CA GLN A 80 15.72 -5.30 9.88
C GLN A 80 15.43 -6.06 8.59
N MET A 81 14.81 -7.24 8.72
CA MET A 81 14.48 -8.11 7.60
C MET A 81 13.12 -7.81 6.95
N HIS A 82 12.28 -7.03 7.62
CA HIS A 82 10.90 -6.81 7.22
C HIS A 82 10.49 -5.34 7.36
N PHE A 83 9.63 -4.87 6.46
CA PHE A 83 9.21 -3.47 6.35
C PHE A 83 7.69 -3.38 6.18
N GLY A 84 7.10 -2.37 6.83
CA GLY A 84 5.65 -2.17 6.87
C GLY A 84 4.98 -2.93 8.02
N ALA A 85 4.09 -2.25 8.75
CA ALA A 85 3.10 -2.85 9.63
C ALA A 85 1.75 -2.53 8.99
N ASP A 86 1.10 -3.54 8.45
CA ASP A 86 -0.06 -3.40 7.58
C ASP A 86 -0.92 -4.67 7.73
N ASP A 87 -2.23 -4.56 7.56
CA ASP A 87 -3.17 -5.64 7.89
C ASP A 87 -3.04 -6.84 6.94
N TYR A 88 -2.71 -6.60 5.66
CA TYR A 88 -2.52 -7.64 4.64
C TYR A 88 -1.48 -8.68 5.07
N VAL A 89 -0.52 -8.28 5.90
CA VAL A 89 0.54 -9.16 6.41
C VAL A 89 -0.07 -10.32 7.19
N ASP A 90 -1.13 -10.08 7.96
CA ASP A 90 -1.80 -11.16 8.67
C ASP A 90 -2.43 -12.15 7.69
N TYR A 91 -3.16 -11.63 6.69
CA TYR A 91 -3.82 -12.42 5.64
C TYR A 91 -2.85 -13.26 4.79
N THR A 92 -1.58 -12.85 4.65
CA THR A 92 -0.58 -13.67 3.93
C THR A 92 -0.32 -15.03 4.57
N TRP A 93 -0.70 -15.24 5.84
CA TRP A 93 -0.61 -16.53 6.54
C TRP A 93 -1.88 -17.38 6.40
N HIS A 94 -2.91 -16.89 5.72
CA HIS A 94 -4.17 -17.61 5.51
C HIS A 94 -4.31 -18.16 4.08
N ALA A 95 -3.75 -17.47 3.09
CA ALA A 95 -3.80 -17.87 1.69
C ALA A 95 -2.65 -17.27 0.86
N PRO A 96 -2.31 -17.86 -0.31
CA PRO A 96 -1.42 -17.23 -1.28
C PRO A 96 -1.83 -15.78 -1.55
N SER A 97 -0.91 -14.85 -1.35
CA SER A 97 -1.19 -13.42 -1.36
C SER A 97 -0.09 -12.64 -2.07
N VAL A 98 -0.43 -11.48 -2.62
CA VAL A 98 0.50 -10.55 -3.27
C VAL A 98 0.08 -9.12 -2.97
N ARG A 99 1.07 -8.24 -2.78
CA ARG A 99 0.85 -6.80 -2.66
C ARG A 99 1.34 -6.10 -3.91
N LEU A 100 0.44 -5.36 -4.55
CA LEU A 100 0.75 -4.50 -5.70
C LEU A 100 0.95 -3.06 -5.22
N TYR A 101 2.02 -2.42 -5.69
CA TYR A 101 2.23 -0.97 -5.53
C TYR A 101 2.10 -0.29 -6.89
N THR A 102 1.19 0.69 -6.98
CA THR A 102 1.10 1.60 -8.13
C THR A 102 1.49 3.01 -7.69
N ALA A 103 2.26 3.71 -8.53
CA ALA A 103 2.71 5.05 -8.20
C ALA A 103 1.61 6.09 -8.44
N LYS A 104 1.29 6.90 -7.43
CA LYS A 104 0.52 8.14 -7.59
C LYS A 104 1.37 9.23 -8.25
N ALA A 105 0.74 10.31 -8.72
CA ALA A 105 1.47 11.47 -9.22
C ALA A 105 2.37 12.04 -8.11
N ILE A 106 3.66 12.22 -8.43
CA ILE A 106 4.66 12.78 -7.51
C ILE A 106 5.31 13.96 -8.20
N LEU A 107 5.23 15.14 -7.59
CA LEU A 107 5.89 16.34 -8.11
C LEU A 107 7.40 16.15 -8.13
N ARG A 108 8.03 16.59 -9.22
CA ARG A 108 9.47 16.57 -9.39
C ARG A 108 10.12 17.45 -8.31
N PRO A 109 11.12 16.94 -7.57
CA PRO A 109 11.76 17.69 -6.50
C PRO A 109 12.47 18.92 -7.06
N ILE A 110 12.54 19.97 -6.24
CA ILE A 110 13.32 21.17 -6.53
C ILE A 110 14.47 21.19 -5.52
N PRO A 111 15.73 21.34 -5.96
CA PRO A 111 16.87 21.39 -5.04
C PRO A 111 16.67 22.44 -3.94
N GLY A 112 16.84 22.02 -2.68
CA GLY A 112 16.69 22.90 -1.52
C GLY A 112 15.23 23.23 -1.15
N TYR A 113 14.23 22.65 -1.83
CA TYR A 113 12.82 22.88 -1.52
C TYR A 113 12.05 21.58 -1.34
N THR A 114 11.29 21.51 -0.25
CA THR A 114 10.40 20.39 0.05
C THR A 114 8.96 20.85 -0.11
N TYR A 115 8.21 20.21 -1.01
CA TYR A 115 6.79 20.49 -1.15
C TYR A 115 6.06 20.24 0.18
N PRO A 116 5.12 21.11 0.58
CA PRO A 116 4.33 20.87 1.76
C PRO A 116 3.46 19.62 1.58
N ALA A 117 3.21 18.88 2.67
CA ALA A 117 2.48 17.62 2.63
C ALA A 117 1.08 17.75 1.99
N TRP A 118 0.44 18.91 2.12
CA TRP A 118 -0.87 19.17 1.51
C TRP A 118 -0.85 19.04 -0.02
N ALA A 119 0.27 19.33 -0.68
CA ALA A 119 0.37 19.24 -2.14
C ALA A 119 0.19 17.79 -2.62
N SER A 120 0.81 16.83 -1.92
CA SER A 120 0.64 15.41 -2.21
C SER A 120 -0.77 14.92 -1.87
N ASN A 121 -1.37 15.45 -0.80
CA ASN A 121 -2.73 15.10 -0.40
C ASN A 121 -3.77 15.65 -1.39
N ALA A 122 -3.60 16.88 -1.87
CA ALA A 122 -4.46 17.49 -2.87
C ALA A 122 -4.46 16.68 -4.17
N MET A 123 -3.28 16.30 -4.68
CA MET A 123 -3.19 15.41 -5.84
C MET A 123 -3.82 14.03 -5.61
N GLY A 124 -3.86 13.55 -4.36
CA GLY A 124 -4.58 12.34 -4.00
C GLY A 124 -6.11 12.44 -4.12
N GLY A 125 -6.66 13.66 -4.06
CA GLY A 125 -8.10 13.92 -4.19
C GLY A 125 -8.53 14.40 -5.58
N ILE A 126 -7.59 14.72 -6.47
CA ILE A 126 -7.89 15.23 -7.83
C ILE A 126 -7.83 14.07 -8.83
N ARG A 127 -8.96 13.84 -9.52
CA ARG A 127 -9.13 12.72 -10.47
C ARG A 127 -8.00 12.59 -11.48
N SER A 128 -7.60 13.68 -12.13
CA SER A 128 -6.56 13.64 -13.16
C SER A 128 -5.19 13.17 -12.63
N THR A 129 -4.92 13.32 -11.33
CA THR A 129 -3.64 12.94 -10.70
C THR A 129 -3.72 11.63 -9.92
N ILE A 130 -4.91 11.08 -9.67
CA ILE A 130 -5.08 9.81 -8.93
C ILE A 130 -5.66 8.67 -9.79
N ASP A 131 -6.62 8.97 -10.66
CA ASP A 131 -7.34 7.96 -11.46
C ASP A 131 -6.38 7.11 -12.31
N PRO A 132 -5.32 7.65 -12.95
CA PRO A 132 -4.39 6.82 -13.70
C PRO A 132 -3.75 5.70 -12.87
N SER A 133 -3.42 5.98 -11.60
CA SER A 133 -2.84 4.98 -10.70
C SER A 133 -3.87 3.92 -10.28
N ILE A 134 -5.10 4.34 -9.99
CA ILE A 134 -6.21 3.46 -9.63
C ILE A 134 -6.57 2.54 -10.79
N LEU A 135 -6.62 3.07 -12.02
CA LEU A 135 -6.95 2.30 -13.21
C LEU A 135 -5.88 1.25 -13.53
N VAL A 136 -4.60 1.60 -13.37
CA VAL A 136 -3.50 0.62 -13.52
C VAL A 136 -3.61 -0.49 -12.48
N ALA A 137 -3.87 -0.14 -11.21
CA ALA A 137 -4.06 -1.12 -10.15
C ALA A 137 -5.25 -2.05 -10.44
N GLY A 138 -6.41 -1.46 -10.78
CA GLY A 138 -7.63 -2.21 -11.06
C GLY A 138 -7.48 -3.17 -12.24
N LYS A 139 -6.87 -2.72 -13.35
CA LYS A 139 -6.60 -3.59 -14.51
C LYS A 139 -5.64 -4.72 -14.15
N THR A 140 -4.56 -4.43 -13.43
CA THR A 140 -3.54 -5.42 -13.04
C THR A 140 -4.14 -6.49 -12.13
N ILE A 141 -4.92 -6.07 -11.12
CA ILE A 141 -5.63 -6.97 -10.21
C ILE A 141 -6.65 -7.80 -10.99
N GLY A 142 -7.44 -7.17 -11.86
CA GLY A 142 -8.43 -7.86 -12.70
C GLY A 142 -7.82 -8.94 -13.58
N LEU A 143 -6.74 -8.64 -14.29
CA LEU A 143 -6.01 -9.61 -15.10
C LEU A 143 -5.43 -10.75 -14.26
N THR A 144 -4.92 -10.45 -13.07
CA THR A 144 -4.39 -11.47 -12.15
C THR A 144 -5.49 -12.39 -11.65
N ILE A 145 -6.69 -11.87 -11.35
CA ILE A 145 -7.85 -12.69 -11.00
C ILE A 145 -8.26 -13.58 -12.18
N VAL A 146 -8.31 -13.03 -13.40
CA VAL A 146 -8.61 -13.81 -14.62
C VAL A 146 -7.60 -14.94 -14.81
N ASP A 147 -6.32 -14.67 -14.64
CA ASP A 147 -5.27 -15.69 -14.70
C ASP A 147 -5.51 -16.80 -13.66
N LEU A 148 -5.79 -16.45 -12.41
CA LEU A 148 -6.04 -17.44 -11.35
C LEU A 148 -7.31 -18.27 -11.60
N LEU A 149 -8.32 -17.71 -12.25
CA LEU A 149 -9.57 -18.42 -12.61
C LEU A 149 -9.41 -19.31 -13.84
N THR A 150 -8.50 -18.97 -14.76
CA THR A 150 -8.38 -19.64 -16.08
C THR A 150 -7.16 -20.54 -16.21
N LYS A 151 -6.17 -20.40 -15.34
CA LYS A 151 -4.91 -21.17 -15.33
C LYS A 151 -4.79 -21.98 -14.03
N PRO A 152 -5.44 -23.15 -13.95
CA PRO A 152 -5.46 -23.96 -12.72
C PRO A 152 -4.05 -24.33 -12.23
N GLU A 153 -3.08 -24.48 -13.13
CA GLU A 153 -1.68 -24.73 -12.82
C GLU A 153 -1.00 -23.58 -12.08
N LEU A 154 -1.36 -22.32 -12.39
CA LEU A 154 -0.84 -21.15 -11.68
C LEU A 154 -1.37 -21.12 -10.25
N LEU A 155 -2.67 -21.36 -10.08
CA LEU A 155 -3.31 -21.41 -8.78
C LEU A 155 -2.73 -22.55 -7.92
N ALA A 156 -2.57 -23.74 -8.50
CA ALA A 156 -1.97 -24.89 -7.83
C ALA A 156 -0.55 -24.57 -7.34
N LYS A 157 0.30 -24.01 -8.22
CA LYS A 157 1.66 -23.62 -7.88
C LYS A 157 1.72 -22.57 -6.76
N ALA A 158 0.82 -21.59 -6.76
CA ALA A 158 0.74 -20.59 -5.70
C ALA A 158 0.41 -21.23 -4.34
N TRP A 159 -0.49 -22.22 -4.33
CA TRP A 159 -0.84 -22.99 -3.13
C TRP A 159 0.27 -23.93 -2.66
N GLU A 160 0.98 -24.58 -3.59
CA GLU A 160 2.14 -25.42 -3.28
C GLU A 160 3.23 -24.59 -2.58
N GLU A 161 3.59 -23.44 -3.13
CA GLU A 161 4.57 -22.53 -2.50
C GLU A 161 4.08 -22.08 -1.11
N PHE A 162 2.80 -21.76 -0.96
CA PHE A 162 2.23 -21.40 0.35
C PHE A 162 2.37 -22.54 1.36
N LYS A 163 2.01 -23.79 0.98
CA LYS A 163 2.12 -24.97 1.85
C LYS A 163 3.58 -25.25 2.20
N GLU A 164 4.51 -25.11 1.26
CA GLU A 164 5.94 -25.29 1.52
C GLU A 164 6.45 -24.27 2.56
N ARG A 165 6.14 -22.98 2.35
CA ARG A 165 6.59 -21.91 3.23
C ARG A 165 6.00 -21.99 4.64
N THR A 166 4.76 -22.45 4.76
CA THR A 166 4.07 -22.65 6.04
C THR A 166 4.32 -24.04 6.66
N GLY A 167 5.00 -24.94 5.95
CA GLY A 167 5.26 -26.30 6.43
C GLY A 167 4.00 -27.16 6.57
N GLY A 168 3.05 -27.01 5.65
CA GLY A 168 1.82 -27.80 5.57
C GLY A 168 0.52 -27.01 5.37
N GLY A 169 0.58 -25.68 5.26
CA GLY A 169 -0.59 -24.80 5.20
C GLY A 169 -0.89 -24.16 6.56
N VAL A 170 -2.14 -23.74 6.76
CA VAL A 170 -2.61 -23.19 8.04
C VAL A 170 -2.47 -24.26 9.13
N GLY A 171 -1.75 -23.95 10.21
CA GLY A 171 -1.39 -24.91 11.26
C GLY A 171 -0.16 -25.78 10.94
N GLY A 172 0.52 -25.54 9.82
CA GLY A 172 1.76 -26.23 9.45
C GLY A 172 2.93 -25.90 10.38
N SER A 173 4.04 -26.63 10.23
CA SER A 173 5.20 -26.56 11.13
C SER A 173 5.92 -25.22 11.16
N LYS A 174 5.77 -24.39 10.11
CA LYS A 174 6.34 -23.05 9.99
C LYS A 174 5.26 -21.96 9.98
N TRP A 175 3.99 -22.33 10.15
CA TRP A 175 2.89 -21.40 10.15
C TRP A 175 2.88 -20.57 11.44
N VAL A 176 2.77 -19.24 11.30
CA VAL A 176 2.70 -18.34 12.44
C VAL A 176 1.23 -18.16 12.84
N ALA A 177 0.87 -18.64 14.03
CA ALA A 177 -0.47 -18.51 14.59
C ALA A 177 -0.83 -17.04 14.90
N PRO A 178 -2.13 -16.72 15.12
CA PRO A 178 -2.52 -15.37 15.54
C PRO A 178 -1.74 -14.97 16.79
N LEU A 179 -1.22 -13.74 16.80
CA LEU A 179 -0.40 -13.25 17.92
C LEU A 179 -1.26 -12.81 19.12
N LEU A 180 -2.57 -12.68 18.90
CA LEU A 180 -3.55 -12.47 19.95
C LEU A 180 -4.07 -13.83 20.46
N PRO A 181 -4.28 -13.96 21.78
CA PRO A 181 -5.00 -15.10 22.36
C PRO A 181 -6.38 -15.27 21.72
N LYS A 182 -6.89 -16.51 21.70
CA LYS A 182 -8.23 -16.79 21.15
C LYS A 182 -9.36 -16.14 21.95
N ASP A 183 -9.12 -15.90 23.24
CA ASP A 183 -9.98 -15.24 24.21
C ASP A 183 -9.70 -13.73 24.33
N PHE A 184 -8.92 -13.16 23.40
CA PHE A 184 -8.72 -11.72 23.37
C PHE A 184 -10.05 -11.00 23.11
N HIS A 185 -10.51 -10.23 24.09
CA HIS A 185 -11.66 -9.35 23.93
C HIS A 185 -11.23 -8.09 23.17
N PRO A 186 -11.71 -7.88 21.93
CA PRO A 186 -11.40 -6.66 21.20
C PRO A 186 -11.98 -5.45 21.93
N PRO A 187 -11.29 -4.29 21.94
CA PRO A 187 -11.76 -3.08 22.61
C PRO A 187 -12.88 -2.40 21.79
N VAL A 188 -14.00 -3.10 21.62
CA VAL A 188 -15.18 -2.64 20.87
C VAL A 188 -15.95 -1.54 21.61
N ASP A 189 -15.70 -1.40 22.90
CA ASP A 189 -16.33 -0.40 23.77
C ASP A 189 -15.58 0.94 23.79
N MET A 190 -14.50 1.08 23.01
CA MET A 190 -13.85 2.37 22.80
C MET A 190 -14.79 3.30 22.02
N ARG A 191 -15.34 4.30 22.73
CA ARG A 191 -16.19 5.31 22.09
C ARG A 191 -15.36 6.24 21.20
N TRP A 192 -15.95 6.63 20.08
CA TRP A 192 -15.45 7.74 19.26
C TRP A 192 -15.49 9.04 20.07
N PRO A 193 -14.63 10.03 19.77
CA PRO A 193 -14.73 11.36 20.34
C PRO A 193 -16.15 11.91 20.14
N GLU A 194 -16.76 12.36 21.22
CA GLU A 194 -18.05 13.05 21.18
C GLU A 194 -17.78 14.55 21.04
N TYR A 195 -18.28 15.15 19.96
CA TYR A 195 -18.20 16.59 19.70
C TYR A 195 -19.47 17.25 20.24
N VAL A 196 -19.32 18.23 21.12
CA VAL A 196 -20.43 18.91 21.80
C VAL A 196 -20.32 20.42 21.63
N LEU A 197 -21.42 21.06 21.25
CA LEU A 197 -21.52 22.51 21.23
C LEU A 197 -21.95 23.00 22.61
N THR A 198 -21.09 23.79 23.26
CA THR A 198 -21.41 24.44 24.54
C THR A 198 -21.61 25.95 24.34
N PRO A 199 -22.20 26.67 25.30
CA PRO A 199 -22.24 28.14 25.26
C PRO A 199 -20.85 28.81 25.20
N ARG A 200 -19.76 28.08 25.51
CA ARG A 200 -18.37 28.57 25.42
C ARG A 200 -17.71 28.29 24.06
N GLY A 201 -18.34 27.50 23.20
CA GLY A 201 -17.82 27.08 21.90
C GLY A 201 -17.90 25.56 21.68
N GLU A 202 -17.33 25.11 20.57
CA GLU A 202 -17.18 23.70 20.22
C GLU A 202 -16.13 23.04 21.14
N GLU A 203 -16.55 22.01 21.86
CA GLU A 203 -15.69 21.20 22.73
C GLU A 203 -15.78 19.72 22.27
N TRP A 204 -14.77 18.91 22.60
CA TRP A 204 -14.84 17.46 22.39
C TRP A 204 -14.38 16.71 23.63
N THR A 205 -14.93 15.52 23.83
CA THR A 205 -14.54 14.61 24.92
C THR A 205 -14.31 13.20 24.39
N LEU A 206 -13.33 12.49 24.97
CA LEU A 206 -13.17 11.04 24.81
C LEU A 206 -13.80 10.38 26.03
N PRO A 207 -14.98 9.73 25.90
CA PRO A 207 -15.62 9.11 27.04
C PRO A 207 -14.72 8.03 27.64
N THR A 208 -14.43 8.11 28.93
CA THR A 208 -13.68 7.06 29.63
C THR A 208 -14.52 5.77 29.63
N PRO A 209 -13.98 4.62 29.19
CA PRO A 209 -14.69 3.35 29.29
C PRO A 209 -15.08 3.09 30.74
N LYS A 210 -16.32 2.65 30.99
CA LYS A 210 -16.67 2.10 32.30
C LYS A 210 -15.98 0.74 32.39
N TRP A 211 -15.00 0.62 33.27
CA TRP A 211 -14.43 -0.67 33.61
C TRP A 211 -15.49 -1.45 34.41
N GLU A 212 -16.00 -2.55 33.86
CA GLU A 212 -16.73 -3.58 34.61
C GLU A 212 -15.77 -4.71 35.01
#